data_AF-A0A957Z4Y0-F1
#
_entry.id   AF-A0A957Z4Y0-F1
#
_cell.length_a   1.000
_cell.length_b   1.000
_cell.length_c   1.000
_cell.angle_alpha   90.00
_cell.angle_beta   90.00
_cell.angle_gamma   90.00
#
_symmetry.space_group_name_H-M   'P 1'
#
loop_
_entity.id
_entity.type
_entity.pdbx_description
1 polymer ?
#
loop_
_entity_poly.entity_id
_entity_poly.type
_entity_poly.pdbx_seq_one_letter_code
_entity_poly.pdbx_strand_id
1 'polypeptide(L)'
;MTARSPYAPVYGGSRFRIGPFSRPAVVIGLLGLLTFMGVVAGVGRLYLGLAASTALSDAYSWGIWIGFDFSLIALAGVGFTTAFLVHVLHIHALQPVLRPAVLAGFAGYVAVLLLLVLDLGRPDRFYSFLINWNLHSPLFEISW
;
A
#
# COMPACT_ATOMS: atom_id res chain seq x y z
N MET A 1 51.76 17.32 30.95
CA MET A 1 51.27 15.92 30.94
C MET A 1 49.82 15.92 30.49
N THR A 2 49.58 15.34 29.32
CA THR A 2 48.33 15.30 28.56
C THR A 2 47.49 14.08 28.92
N ALA A 3 46.24 14.26 29.34
CA ALA A 3 45.24 13.19 29.37
C ALA A 3 44.17 13.50 28.32
N ARG A 4 44.34 12.95 27.10
CA ARG A 4 43.26 12.92 26.10
C ARG A 4 42.28 11.83 26.52
N SER A 5 41.02 12.20 26.68
CA SER A 5 39.90 11.27 26.93
C SER A 5 39.84 10.20 25.83
N PRO A 6 39.70 8.90 26.16
CA PRO A 6 39.57 7.81 25.19
C PRO A 6 38.23 7.80 24.41
N TYR A 7 37.30 8.69 24.74
CA TYR A 7 35.92 8.65 24.24
C TYR A 7 35.56 9.85 23.36
N ALA A 8 36.46 10.27 22.47
CA ALA A 8 36.10 11.19 21.40
C ALA A 8 35.29 10.42 20.33
N PRO A 9 34.03 10.77 20.06
CA PRO A 9 33.27 10.12 19.01
C PRO A 9 33.94 10.36 17.64
N VAL A 10 34.40 9.28 17.01
CA VAL A 10 34.90 9.25 15.62
C VAL A 10 33.72 9.28 14.64
N TYR A 11 32.83 10.27 14.78
CA TYR A 11 31.85 10.59 13.74
C TYR A 11 32.41 11.75 12.91
N GLY A 12 33.53 11.45 12.25
CA GLY A 12 34.09 12.27 11.19
C GLY A 12 33.17 12.26 9.98
N GLY A 13 32.35 13.30 9.88
CA GLY A 13 31.91 13.96 8.65
C GLY A 13 31.97 13.17 7.33
N SER A 14 31.12 12.16 7.16
CA SER A 14 30.59 11.87 5.83
C SER A 14 29.12 11.50 5.95
N ARG A 15 28.26 12.49 5.68
CA ARG A 15 26.85 12.23 5.39
C ARG A 15 26.85 11.30 4.17
N PHE A 16 26.62 10.01 4.40
CA PHE A 16 26.47 9.03 3.33
C PHE A 16 25.34 9.50 2.40
N ARG A 17 25.74 10.09 1.28
CA ARG A 17 24.85 10.79 0.35
C ARG A 17 24.64 9.89 -0.85
N ILE A 18 23.68 8.98 -0.74
CA ILE A 18 23.29 8.07 -1.82
C ILE A 18 22.58 8.90 -2.90
N GLY A 19 23.34 9.42 -3.88
CA GLY A 19 22.82 9.99 -5.12
C GLY A 19 21.77 11.11 -5.00
N PRO A 20 21.01 11.41 -6.08
CA PRO A 20 20.01 12.48 -6.12
C PRO A 20 18.85 12.29 -5.13
N PHE A 21 18.69 11.09 -4.57
CA PHE A 21 17.70 10.72 -3.56
C PHE A 21 17.96 11.31 -2.17
N SER A 22 19.15 11.89 -1.95
CA SER A 22 19.49 12.58 -0.71
C SER A 22 18.84 13.96 -0.54
N ARG A 23 18.15 14.46 -1.58
CA ARG A 23 17.36 15.71 -1.52
C ARG A 23 15.88 15.36 -1.32
N PRO A 24 15.24 15.72 -0.19
CA PRO A 24 13.85 15.38 0.06
C PRO A 24 12.91 15.92 -1.03
N ALA A 25 13.24 17.07 -1.62
CA ALA A 25 12.49 17.63 -2.75
C ALA A 25 12.49 16.74 -4.01
N VAL A 26 13.58 16.01 -4.30
CA VAL A 26 13.64 15.10 -5.45
C VAL A 26 12.79 13.86 -5.20
N VAL A 27 12.84 13.32 -3.97
CA VAL A 27 12.01 12.18 -3.57
C VAL A 27 10.52 12.57 -3.61
N ILE A 28 10.16 13.71 -3.02
CA ILE A 28 8.78 14.22 -3.04
C ILE A 28 8.31 14.50 -4.47
N GLY A 29 9.17 15.10 -5.30
CA GLY A 29 8.86 15.34 -6.71
C GLY A 29 8.61 14.04 -7.50
N LEU A 30 9.45 13.02 -7.30
CA LEU A 30 9.28 11.72 -7.92
C LEU A 30 8.01 11.01 -7.45
N LEU A 31 7.76 10.99 -6.14
CA LEU A 31 6.54 10.40 -5.56
C LEU A 31 5.28 11.14 -6.05
N GLY A 32 5.34 12.46 -6.14
CA GLY A 32 4.25 13.28 -6.69
C GLY A 32 3.97 12.96 -8.16
N LEU A 33 5.01 12.82 -8.98
CA LEU A 33 4.88 12.44 -10.38
C LEU A 33 4.28 11.02 -10.53
N LEU A 34 4.77 10.05 -9.77
CA LEU A 34 4.23 8.69 -9.78
C LEU A 34 2.77 8.65 -9.35
N THR A 35 2.41 9.40 -8.31
CA THR A 35 1.03 9.53 -7.84
C THR A 35 0.15 10.16 -8.93
N PHE A 36 0.61 11.23 -9.57
CA PHE A 36 -0.11 11.88 -10.66
C PHE A 36 -0.35 10.93 -11.84
N MET A 37 0.68 10.19 -12.27
CA MET A 37 0.52 9.18 -13.33
C MET A 37 -0.46 8.08 -12.92
N GLY A 38 -0.41 7.62 -11.67
CA GLY A 38 -1.35 6.63 -11.13
C GLY A 38 -2.80 7.14 -11.13
N VAL A 39 -3.03 8.41 -10.74
CA VAL A 39 -4.36 9.03 -10.79
C VAL A 39 -4.84 9.16 -12.23
N VAL A 40 -4.01 9.63 -13.16
CA VAL A 40 -4.37 9.75 -14.57
C VAL A 40 -4.70 8.40 -15.18
N ALA A 41 -3.92 7.36 -14.86
CA ALA A 41 -4.20 5.99 -15.30
C ALA A 41 -5.51 5.43 -14.70
N GLY A 42 -5.76 5.66 -13.40
CA GLY A 42 -6.99 5.24 -12.73
C GLY A 42 -8.23 5.92 -13.31
N VAL A 43 -8.17 7.23 -13.53
CA VAL A 43 -9.25 8.00 -14.17
C VAL A 43 -9.42 7.56 -15.62
N GLY A 44 -8.33 7.37 -16.36
CA GLY A 44 -8.35 6.84 -17.74
C GLY A 44 -9.02 5.46 -17.81
N ARG A 45 -8.74 4.57 -16.85
CA ARG A 45 -9.40 3.27 -16.74
C ARG A 45 -10.92 3.38 -16.55
N LEU A 46 -11.38 4.34 -15.73
CA LEU A 46 -12.81 4.53 -15.49
C LEU A 46 -13.56 5.03 -16.75
N TYR A 47 -12.89 5.78 -17.62
CA TYR A 47 -13.50 6.30 -18.86
C TYR A 47 -13.32 5.41 -20.09
N LEU A 48 -12.17 4.74 -20.24
CA LEU A 48 -11.85 3.91 -21.41
C LEU A 48 -12.41 2.47 -21.30
N GLY A 49 -12.92 2.10 -20.13
CA GLY A 49 -13.48 0.77 -19.87
C GLY A 49 -12.41 -0.29 -19.64
N LEU A 50 -12.82 -1.39 -19.00
CA LEU A 50 -11.94 -2.49 -18.58
C LEU A 50 -11.12 -3.08 -19.72
N ALA A 51 -11.74 -3.35 -20.87
CA ALA A 51 -11.08 -4.03 -21.99
C ALA A 51 -9.88 -3.26 -22.56
N ALA A 52 -9.98 -1.93 -22.67
CA ALA A 52 -8.94 -1.09 -23.26
C ALA A 52 -7.76 -0.83 -22.32
N SER A 53 -7.98 -0.79 -21.00
CA SER A 53 -6.95 -0.44 -20.02
C SER A 53 -6.27 -1.64 -19.37
N THR A 54 -6.90 -2.82 -19.41
CA THR A 54 -6.43 -3.99 -18.64
C THR A 54 -6.13 -5.23 -19.49
N ALA A 55 -6.41 -5.17 -20.81
CA ALA A 55 -6.28 -6.31 -21.73
C ALA A 55 -7.05 -7.57 -21.27
N LEU A 56 -8.07 -7.40 -20.43
CA LEU A 56 -8.98 -8.46 -20.02
C LEU A 56 -9.83 -8.94 -21.21
N SER A 57 -10.04 -10.25 -21.29
CA SER A 57 -10.96 -10.89 -22.24
C SER A 57 -12.09 -11.58 -21.49
N ASP A 58 -13.19 -11.90 -22.18
CA ASP A 58 -14.33 -12.60 -21.56
C ASP A 58 -13.95 -13.99 -21.01
N ALA A 59 -12.82 -14.56 -21.46
CA ALA A 59 -12.26 -15.80 -20.93
C ALA A 59 -11.48 -15.61 -19.61
N TYR A 60 -10.89 -14.43 -19.39
CA TYR A 60 -10.06 -14.11 -18.22
C TYR A 60 -10.42 -12.74 -17.68
N SER A 61 -11.59 -12.65 -17.05
CA SER A 61 -12.21 -11.40 -16.61
C SER A 61 -11.62 -10.80 -15.33
N TRP A 62 -10.66 -11.46 -14.67
CA TRP A 62 -9.97 -10.94 -13.47
C TRP A 62 -8.47 -10.69 -13.72
N GLY A 63 -7.87 -11.42 -14.67
CA GLY A 63 -6.49 -11.23 -15.12
C GLY A 63 -5.46 -11.10 -13.99
N ILE A 64 -4.48 -10.20 -14.21
CA ILE A 64 -3.42 -9.87 -13.23
C ILE A 64 -3.91 -8.96 -12.10
N TRP A 65 -5.08 -8.31 -12.27
CA TRP A 65 -5.59 -7.30 -11.34
C TRP A 65 -5.90 -7.88 -9.98
N ILE A 66 -6.57 -9.03 -9.93
CA ILE A 66 -6.89 -9.70 -8.66
C ILE A 66 -5.64 -10.22 -7.93
N GLY A 67 -4.61 -10.66 -8.67
CA GLY A 67 -3.35 -11.12 -8.06
C GLY A 67 -2.57 -9.98 -7.40
N PHE A 68 -2.62 -8.80 -8.03
CA PHE A 68 -2.04 -7.59 -7.44
C PHE A 68 -2.85 -7.13 -6.21
N ASP A 69 -4.18 -7.22 -6.25
CA ASP A 69 -5.05 -6.94 -5.10
C ASP A 69 -4.70 -7.84 -3.89
N PHE A 70 -4.62 -9.16 -4.09
CA PHE A 70 -4.23 -10.08 -3.02
C PHE A 70 -2.86 -9.78 -2.41
N SER A 71 -1.91 -9.29 -3.22
CA SER A 71 -0.59 -8.89 -2.73
C SER A 71 -0.67 -7.67 -1.82
N LEU A 72 -1.54 -6.70 -2.15
CA LEU A 72 -1.78 -5.53 -1.31
C LEU A 72 -2.54 -5.87 -0.02
N ILE A 73 -3.49 -6.81 -0.08
CA ILE A 73 -4.19 -7.34 1.11
C ILE A 73 -3.18 -8.00 2.06
N ALA A 74 -2.27 -8.82 1.52
CA ALA A 74 -1.20 -9.42 2.31
C ALA A 74 -0.29 -8.35 2.96
N LEU A 75 0.02 -7.27 2.24
CA LEU A 75 0.77 -6.13 2.78
C LEU A 75 0.00 -5.39 3.87
N ALA A 76 -1.31 -5.20 3.71
CA ALA A 76 -2.17 -4.57 4.73
C ALA A 76 -2.18 -5.39 6.04
N GLY A 77 -2.13 -6.72 5.94
CA GLY A 77 -2.05 -7.65 7.08
C GLY A 77 -0.80 -7.49 7.97
N VAL A 78 0.26 -6.84 7.49
CA VAL A 78 1.49 -6.61 8.26
C VAL A 78 1.22 -5.75 9.50
N GLY A 79 0.34 -4.75 9.40
CA GLY A 79 0.00 -3.88 10.52
C GLY A 79 -0.71 -4.63 11.64
N PHE A 80 -1.70 -5.46 11.28
CA PHE A 80 -2.44 -6.29 12.23
C PHE A 80 -1.55 -7.35 12.87
N THR A 81 -0.75 -8.05 12.08
CA THR A 81 0.16 -9.11 12.57
C THR A 81 1.21 -8.54 13.52
N THR A 82 1.78 -7.37 13.20
CA THR A 82 2.75 -6.70 14.08
C THR A 82 2.09 -6.21 15.37
N ALA A 83 0.86 -5.71 15.31
CA ALA A 83 0.11 -5.31 16.50
C ALA A 83 -0.20 -6.50 17.41
N PHE A 84 -0.57 -7.66 16.83
CA PHE A 84 -0.79 -8.91 17.55
C PHE A 84 0.48 -9.39 18.26
N LEU A 85 1.63 -9.41 17.56
CA LEU A 85 2.91 -9.82 18.13
C LEU A 85 3.32 -8.96 19.33
N VAL A 86 3.10 -7.64 19.25
CA VAL A 86 3.49 -6.71 20.32
C VAL A 86 2.51 -6.77 21.51
N HIS A 87 1.19 -6.76 21.26
CA HIS A 87 0.20 -6.61 22.34
C HIS A 87 -0.30 -7.93 22.92
N VAL A 88 -0.40 -8.99 22.12
CA VAL A 88 -0.90 -10.30 22.60
C VAL A 88 0.27 -11.17 23.05
N LEU A 89 1.31 -11.26 22.22
CA LEU A 89 2.50 -12.08 22.52
C LEU A 89 3.57 -11.34 23.33
N HIS A 90 3.34 -10.07 23.69
CA HIS A 90 4.21 -9.25 24.54
C HIS A 90 5.67 -9.15 24.03
N ILE A 91 5.87 -9.21 22.71
CA ILE A 91 7.20 -9.10 22.10
C ILE A 91 7.60 -7.62 22.01
N HIS A 92 8.15 -7.08 23.10
CA HIS A 92 8.56 -5.68 23.20
C HIS A 92 9.66 -5.27 22.22
N ALA A 93 10.42 -6.22 21.66
CA ALA A 93 11.43 -5.96 20.64
C ALA A 93 10.84 -5.35 19.35
N LEU A 94 9.56 -5.57 19.06
CA LEU A 94 8.86 -5.06 17.87
C LEU A 94 8.15 -3.72 18.11
N GLN A 95 8.14 -3.21 19.34
CA GLN A 95 7.54 -1.93 19.70
C GLN A 95 8.02 -0.71 18.87
N PRO A 96 9.31 -0.58 18.48
CA PRO A 96 9.74 0.51 17.60
C PRO A 96 9.21 0.38 16.16
N VAL A 97 8.92 -0.86 15.70
CA VAL A 97 8.41 -1.14 14.34
C VAL A 97 6.88 -1.06 14.28
N LEU A 98 6.20 -1.16 15.42
CA LEU A 98 4.74 -1.13 15.52
C LEU A 98 4.10 0.08 14.82
N ARG A 99 4.59 1.30 15.10
CA ARG A 99 4.01 2.53 14.55
C ARG A 99 4.09 2.59 13.01
N PRO A 100 5.27 2.41 12.38
CA PRO A 100 5.34 2.39 10.92
C PRO A 100 4.59 1.19 10.32
N ALA A 101 4.57 0.02 10.98
CA ALA A 101 3.85 -1.15 10.49
C ALA A 101 2.32 -0.93 10.47
N VAL A 102 1.75 -0.31 11.50
CA VAL A 102 0.31 0.02 11.55
C VAL A 102 -0.04 1.07 10.50
N LEU A 103 0.79 2.10 10.31
CA LEU A 103 0.59 3.08 9.26
C LEU A 103 0.69 2.47 7.86
N ALA A 104 1.64 1.55 7.64
CA ALA A 104 1.76 0.79 6.40
C ALA A 104 0.54 -0.10 6.15
N GLY A 105 0.05 -0.78 7.20
CA GLY A 105 -1.19 -1.58 7.14
C GLY A 105 -2.41 -0.74 6.77
N PHE A 106 -2.56 0.43 7.39
CA PHE A 106 -3.63 1.38 7.07
C PHE A 106 -3.53 1.91 5.64
N ALA A 107 -2.33 2.29 5.19
CA ALA A 107 -2.11 2.75 3.82
C ALA A 107 -2.41 1.63 2.79
N GLY A 108 -2.04 0.39 3.10
CA GLY A 108 -2.40 -0.79 2.30
C GLY A 108 -3.91 -0.99 2.21
N TYR A 109 -4.62 -0.86 3.32
CA TYR A 109 -6.08 -0.96 3.36
C TYR A 109 -6.77 0.09 2.48
N VAL A 110 -6.33 1.36 2.55
CA VAL A 110 -6.85 2.42 1.66
C VAL A 110 -6.53 2.11 0.20
N ALA A 111 -5.34 1.59 -0.10
CA ALA A 111 -4.97 1.23 -1.46
C ALA A 111 -5.84 0.10 -2.04
N VAL A 112 -6.13 -0.95 -1.24
CA VAL A 112 -7.02 -2.06 -1.62
C VAL A 112 -8.43 -1.53 -1.93
N LEU A 113 -8.99 -0.67 -1.07
CA LEU A 113 -10.33 -0.10 -1.31
C LEU A 113 -10.40 0.71 -2.61
N LEU A 114 -9.38 1.52 -2.88
CA LEU A 114 -9.30 2.28 -4.13
C LEU A 114 -9.16 1.35 -5.34
N LEU A 115 -8.35 0.30 -5.22
CA LEU A 115 -8.16 -0.68 -6.28
C LEU A 115 -9.45 -1.45 -6.57
N LEU A 116 -10.20 -1.84 -5.54
CA LEU A 116 -11.49 -2.53 -5.70
C LEU A 116 -12.47 -1.68 -6.51
N VAL A 117 -12.59 -0.37 -6.20
CA VAL A 117 -13.42 0.56 -6.98
C VAL A 117 -12.92 0.68 -8.43
N LEU A 118 -11.60 0.66 -8.62
CA LEU A 118 -10.96 0.62 -9.92
C LEU A 118 -10.97 -0.77 -10.59
N ASP A 119 -11.45 -1.83 -9.93
CA ASP A 119 -11.59 -3.15 -10.55
C ASP A 119 -13.04 -3.38 -11.02
N LEU A 120 -14.01 -2.70 -10.38
CA LEU A 120 -15.39 -2.72 -10.82
C LEU A 120 -15.59 -2.10 -12.21
N GLY A 121 -16.11 -2.87 -13.15
CA GLY A 121 -16.44 -2.36 -14.50
C GLY A 121 -17.56 -1.32 -14.53
N ARG A 122 -18.36 -1.24 -13.45
CA ARG A 122 -19.42 -0.23 -13.25
C ARG A 122 -19.36 0.29 -11.81
N PRO A 123 -18.48 1.26 -11.51
CA PRO A 123 -18.31 1.78 -10.15
C PRO A 123 -19.61 2.44 -9.63
N ASP A 124 -20.45 2.96 -10.52
CA ASP A 124 -21.78 3.52 -10.23
C ASP A 124 -22.73 2.56 -9.52
N ARG A 125 -22.48 1.24 -9.55
CA ARG A 125 -23.30 0.23 -8.86
C ARG A 125 -22.65 -0.35 -7.62
N PHE A 126 -21.51 0.18 -7.17
CA PHE A 126 -20.79 -0.32 -5.99
C PHE A 126 -21.73 -0.45 -4.77
N TYR A 127 -22.60 0.52 -4.49
CA TYR A 127 -23.51 0.45 -3.34
C TYR A 127 -24.56 -0.69 -3.39
N SER A 128 -24.71 -1.39 -4.52
CA SER A 128 -25.75 -2.41 -4.69
C SER A 128 -25.56 -3.62 -3.78
N PHE A 129 -24.32 -3.94 -3.37
CA PHE A 129 -24.06 -5.06 -2.43
C PHE A 129 -24.54 -4.74 -1.01
N LEU A 130 -24.55 -3.47 -0.61
CA LEU A 130 -25.05 -3.05 0.70
C LEU A 130 -26.57 -3.19 0.83
N ILE A 131 -27.29 -3.08 -0.29
CA ILE A 131 -28.75 -3.12 -0.33
C ILE A 131 -29.26 -4.54 -0.68
N ASN A 132 -28.60 -5.23 -1.60
CA ASN A 132 -29.01 -6.55 -2.08
C ASN A 132 -28.09 -7.63 -1.51
N TRP A 133 -28.50 -8.22 -0.39
CA TRP A 133 -27.68 -9.20 0.32
C TRP A 133 -27.80 -10.57 -0.36
N ASN A 134 -26.74 -11.00 -1.06
CA ASN A 134 -26.68 -12.30 -1.70
C ASN A 134 -25.63 -13.19 -1.05
N LEU A 135 -26.04 -13.90 0.01
CA LEU A 135 -25.20 -14.80 0.81
C LEU A 135 -24.65 -16.02 0.03
N HIS A 136 -25.14 -16.28 -1.18
CA HIS A 136 -24.63 -17.36 -2.03
C HIS A 136 -23.49 -16.91 -2.95
N SER A 137 -23.13 -15.62 -2.93
CA SER A 137 -22.05 -15.08 -3.75
C SER A 137 -20.75 -14.99 -2.94
N PRO A 138 -19.64 -15.58 -3.41
CA PRO A 138 -18.32 -15.41 -2.78
C PRO A 138 -17.88 -13.94 -2.73
N LEU A 139 -18.28 -13.13 -3.72
CA LEU A 139 -17.98 -11.70 -3.74
C LEU A 139 -18.71 -10.93 -2.64
N PHE A 140 -19.87 -11.42 -2.17
CA PHE A 140 -20.58 -10.81 -1.05
C PHE A 140 -19.84 -11.01 0.28
N GLU A 141 -19.19 -12.16 0.47
CA GLU A 141 -18.36 -12.43 1.67
C GLU A 141 -17.14 -11.51 1.75
N ILE A 142 -16.51 -11.23 0.61
CA ILE A 142 -15.31 -10.38 0.52
C ILE A 142 -15.65 -8.88 0.64
N SER A 143 -16.92 -8.50 0.41
CA SER A 143 -17.35 -7.09 0.41
C SER A 143 -17.59 -6.50 1.82
N TRP A 144 -17.34 -7.25 2.90
CA TRP A 144 -17.52 -6.84 4.30
C TRP A 144 -16.22 -6.45 5.01
#